data_AF-A0A8H4X9V8-F1
#
_entry.id   AF-A0A8H4X9V8-F1
#
_cell.length_a   1.000
_cell.length_b   1.000
_cell.length_c   1.000
_cell.angle_alpha   90.00
_cell.angle_beta   90.00
_cell.angle_gamma   90.00
#
_symmetry.space_group_name_H-M   'P 1'
#
loop_
_entity.id
_entity.type
_entity.pdbx_description
1 polymer ?
#
loop_
_entity_poly.entity_id
_entity_poly.type
_entity_poly.pdbx_seq_one_letter_code
_entity_poly.pdbx_strand_id
1 'polypeptide(L)'
;MARTALAALKKATESSEQGFFIMIEGSRIDHAGHGNDPAAQVHEVLAYDKAFAAVLDFIEKEDIPTVLVATSDHETGGLAVARQLHKSYPEYKWLPDVLAKASHSSEYLQKKLNEYLTTSSKKDTREKQRNYIRKSLLKEGLGIEDATDEEVDSLLNPDSEVQSSYVFADMISRRAQVGWTTHGHSGVDVNIYASSTKDAWPLHGNHENTEVGDFLAAYLDLNVEAVTQKLQEQATLSWLGDPLGADVRVSEFDSYHGDFRKRGEGCDC
;
A
#
# COMPACT_ATOMS: atom_id res chain seq x y z
N MET A 1 -5.43 -17.33 5.58
CA MET A 1 -6.77 -16.87 5.21
C MET A 1 -7.16 -17.33 3.82
N ALA A 2 -6.46 -16.94 2.75
CA ALA A 2 -6.75 -17.35 1.36
C ALA A 2 -7.04 -18.86 1.20
N ARG A 3 -6.10 -19.75 1.58
CA ARG A 3 -6.28 -21.21 1.50
C ARG A 3 -7.55 -21.71 2.21
N THR A 4 -7.85 -21.16 3.38
CA THR A 4 -9.04 -21.53 4.17
C THR A 4 -10.33 -21.07 3.48
N ALA A 5 -10.35 -19.84 2.98
CA ALA A 5 -11.50 -19.28 2.28
C ALA A 5 -11.81 -20.07 0.99
N LEU A 6 -10.78 -20.37 0.20
CA LEU A 6 -10.91 -21.19 -1.02
C LEU A 6 -11.47 -22.58 -0.70
N ALA A 7 -10.93 -23.26 0.32
CA ALA A 7 -11.42 -24.57 0.72
C ALA A 7 -12.88 -24.52 1.23
N ALA A 8 -13.24 -23.49 1.98
CA ALA A 8 -14.59 -23.32 2.50
C ALA A 8 -15.61 -23.02 1.38
N LEU A 9 -15.26 -22.12 0.45
CA LEU A 9 -16.11 -21.78 -0.69
C LEU A 9 -16.29 -22.97 -1.62
N LYS A 10 -15.20 -23.69 -1.95
CA LYS A 10 -15.26 -24.95 -2.70
C LYS A 10 -16.21 -25.94 -2.05
N LYS A 11 -16.12 -26.12 -0.73
CA LYS A 11 -16.99 -27.04 0.00
C LYS A 11 -18.45 -26.57 -0.03
N ALA A 12 -18.70 -25.28 0.12
CA ALA A 12 -20.04 -24.69 0.10
C ALA A 12 -20.73 -24.83 -1.27
N THR A 13 -19.96 -24.84 -2.36
CA THR A 13 -20.47 -24.95 -3.72
C THR A 13 -20.35 -26.36 -4.31
N GLU A 14 -19.96 -27.38 -3.54
CA GLU A 14 -19.63 -28.72 -4.08
C GLU A 14 -20.84 -29.43 -4.73
N SER A 15 -22.06 -29.12 -4.28
CA SER A 15 -23.31 -29.67 -4.80
C SER A 15 -24.08 -28.69 -5.71
N SER A 16 -23.42 -27.62 -6.13
CA SER A 16 -24.00 -26.54 -6.93
C SER A 16 -23.44 -26.57 -8.36
N GLU A 17 -24.27 -26.22 -9.34
CA GLU A 17 -23.79 -25.93 -10.70
C GLU A 17 -23.09 -24.57 -10.78
N GLN A 18 -23.34 -23.70 -9.80
CA GLN A 18 -22.68 -22.39 -9.66
C GLN A 18 -21.43 -22.52 -8.77
N GLY A 19 -20.31 -21.98 -9.26
CA GLY A 19 -19.08 -21.81 -8.48
C GLY A 19 -19.15 -20.63 -7.51
N PHE A 20 -18.00 -20.01 -7.24
CA PHE A 20 -17.90 -18.86 -6.34
C PHE A 20 -17.04 -17.75 -6.94
N PHE A 21 -17.26 -16.54 -6.44
CA PHE A 21 -16.39 -15.38 -6.63
C PHE A 21 -15.73 -15.03 -5.29
N ILE A 22 -14.44 -14.67 -5.32
CA ILE A 22 -13.71 -14.20 -4.15
C ILE A 22 -12.76 -13.08 -4.54
N MET A 23 -12.75 -12.02 -3.76
CA MET A 23 -11.74 -10.97 -3.80
C MET A 23 -10.78 -11.16 -2.62
N ILE A 24 -9.48 -11.14 -2.89
CA ILE A 24 -8.42 -11.26 -1.87
C ILE A 24 -7.56 -9.99 -1.97
N GLU A 25 -7.44 -9.28 -0.86
CA GLU A 25 -6.76 -7.98 -0.80
C GLU A 25 -5.49 -8.05 0.03
N GLY A 26 -4.40 -7.49 -0.51
CA GLY A 26 -3.14 -7.22 0.20
C GLY A 26 -3.00 -5.74 0.57
N SER A 27 -3.95 -5.21 1.35
CA SER A 27 -4.13 -3.75 1.53
C SER A 27 -2.99 -3.02 2.22
N ARG A 28 -2.15 -3.72 2.98
CA ARG A 28 -1.08 -3.08 3.78
C ARG A 28 0.10 -2.59 2.94
N ILE A 29 0.18 -2.96 1.66
CA ILE A 29 1.15 -2.41 0.70
C ILE A 29 0.94 -0.89 0.56
N ASP A 30 -0.30 -0.45 0.41
CA ASP A 30 -0.69 0.95 0.33
C ASP A 30 -0.29 1.73 1.60
N HIS A 31 -0.67 1.22 2.77
CA HIS A 31 -0.34 1.86 4.04
C HIS A 31 1.17 1.98 4.28
N ALA A 32 1.95 0.98 3.85
CA ALA A 32 3.41 1.05 3.91
C ALA A 32 3.97 2.11 2.94
N GLY A 33 3.35 2.25 1.75
CA GLY A 33 3.63 3.34 0.80
C GLY A 33 3.34 4.72 1.39
N HIS A 34 2.17 4.93 2.00
CA HIS A 34 1.86 6.16 2.75
C HIS A 34 2.87 6.43 3.87
N GLY A 35 3.36 5.36 4.50
CA GLY A 35 4.41 5.37 5.51
C GLY A 35 5.81 5.71 4.97
N ASN A 36 6.01 5.66 3.65
CA ASN A 36 7.32 5.65 3.00
C ASN A 36 8.27 4.61 3.61
N ASP A 37 7.72 3.49 4.08
CA ASP A 37 8.43 2.46 4.82
C ASP A 37 8.81 1.29 3.89
N PRO A 38 10.04 1.25 3.38
CA PRO A 38 10.44 0.24 2.40
C PRO A 38 10.58 -1.16 3.01
N ALA A 39 10.81 -1.27 4.32
CA ALA A 39 10.85 -2.56 4.98
C ALA A 39 9.45 -3.16 5.08
N ALA A 40 8.47 -2.38 5.53
CA ALA A 40 7.08 -2.84 5.55
C ALA A 40 6.57 -3.11 4.13
N GLN A 41 6.81 -2.21 3.18
CA GLN A 41 6.29 -2.30 1.82
C GLN A 41 6.71 -3.60 1.14
N VAL A 42 8.01 -3.95 1.16
CA VAL A 42 8.49 -5.17 0.52
C VAL A 42 7.96 -6.44 1.21
N HIS A 43 7.82 -6.42 2.54
CA HIS A 43 7.28 -7.56 3.29
C HIS A 43 5.79 -7.77 3.02
N GLU A 44 5.02 -6.69 2.83
CA GLU A 44 3.61 -6.78 2.44
C GLU A 44 3.46 -7.27 0.99
N VAL A 45 4.33 -6.85 0.07
CA VAL A 45 4.40 -7.42 -1.30
C VAL A 45 4.69 -8.93 -1.25
N LEU A 46 5.66 -9.36 -0.43
CA LEU A 46 5.97 -10.79 -0.25
C LEU A 46 4.84 -11.57 0.44
N ALA A 47 4.04 -10.92 1.30
CA ALA A 47 2.86 -11.53 1.90
C ALA A 47 1.74 -11.71 0.86
N TYR A 48 1.54 -10.72 -0.01
CA TYR A 48 0.63 -10.82 -1.14
C TYR A 48 1.06 -11.90 -2.14
N ASP A 49 2.35 -11.97 -2.48
CA ASP A 49 2.91 -13.02 -3.35
C ASP A 49 2.61 -14.44 -2.84
N LYS A 50 2.72 -14.67 -1.53
CA LYS A 50 2.32 -15.95 -0.91
C LYS A 50 0.82 -16.24 -1.04
N ALA A 51 -0.03 -15.22 -0.99
CA ALA A 51 -1.46 -15.36 -1.21
C ALA A 51 -1.76 -15.65 -2.69
N PHE A 52 -1.12 -14.94 -3.61
CA PHE A 52 -1.20 -15.14 -5.05
C PHE A 52 -0.79 -16.57 -5.44
N ALA A 53 0.36 -17.04 -4.95
CA ALA A 53 0.82 -18.42 -5.14
C ALA A 53 -0.16 -19.45 -4.59
N ALA A 54 -0.80 -19.17 -3.44
CA ALA A 54 -1.81 -20.07 -2.88
C ALA A 54 -3.09 -20.17 -3.73
N VAL A 55 -3.43 -19.13 -4.50
CA VAL A 55 -4.55 -19.16 -5.45
C VAL A 55 -4.15 -19.94 -6.70
N LEU A 56 -2.95 -19.73 -7.24
CA LEU A 56 -2.44 -20.55 -8.36
C LEU A 56 -2.39 -22.03 -7.99
N ASP A 57 -1.82 -22.37 -6.82
CA ASP A 57 -1.81 -23.73 -6.26
C ASP A 57 -3.21 -24.36 -6.18
N PHE A 58 -4.24 -23.54 -5.95
CA PHE A 58 -5.63 -23.99 -5.89
C PHE A 58 -6.13 -24.26 -7.30
N ILE A 59 -5.99 -23.30 -8.21
CA ILE A 59 -6.43 -23.43 -9.62
C ILE A 59 -5.82 -24.65 -10.29
N GLU A 60 -4.52 -24.93 -10.08
CA GLU A 60 -3.84 -26.08 -10.66
C GLU A 60 -4.40 -27.44 -10.22
N LYS A 61 -5.12 -27.49 -9.09
CA LYS A 61 -5.69 -28.72 -8.51
C LYS A 61 -7.18 -28.88 -8.79
N GLU A 62 -7.80 -27.91 -9.44
CA GLU A 62 -9.23 -27.94 -9.76
C GLU A 62 -9.44 -28.29 -11.23
N ASP A 63 -10.39 -29.19 -11.49
CA ASP A 63 -10.83 -29.52 -12.86
C ASP A 63 -11.87 -28.53 -13.40
N ILE A 64 -12.33 -27.59 -12.56
CA ILE A 64 -13.36 -26.61 -12.88
C ILE A 64 -12.70 -25.35 -13.49
N PRO A 65 -13.21 -24.83 -14.62
CA PRO A 65 -12.70 -23.59 -15.21
C PRO A 65 -12.65 -22.44 -14.19
N THR A 66 -11.44 -21.96 -13.90
CA THR A 66 -11.19 -20.92 -12.91
C THR A 66 -10.21 -19.91 -13.47
N VAL A 67 -10.56 -18.62 -13.38
CA VAL A 67 -9.67 -17.51 -13.75
C VAL A 67 -9.30 -16.71 -12.50
N LEU A 68 -8.02 -16.43 -12.35
CA LEU A 68 -7.50 -15.41 -11.44
C LEU A 68 -7.20 -14.17 -12.28
N VAL A 69 -7.67 -13.03 -11.81
CA VAL A 69 -7.23 -11.70 -12.26
C VAL A 69 -6.68 -10.97 -11.03
N ALA A 70 -5.49 -10.42 -11.16
CA ALA A 70 -4.82 -9.65 -10.12
C ALA A 70 -4.39 -8.29 -10.68
N THR A 71 -4.62 -7.24 -9.92
CA THR A 71 -4.22 -5.87 -10.24
C THR A 71 -4.02 -5.09 -8.95
N SER A 72 -3.51 -3.88 -9.07
CA SER A 72 -3.58 -2.85 -8.02
C SER A 72 -4.74 -1.90 -8.32
N ASP A 73 -5.20 -1.19 -7.30
CA ASP A 73 -6.10 -0.04 -7.39
C ASP A 73 -5.34 1.24 -7.76
N HIS A 74 -4.14 1.42 -7.19
CA HIS A 74 -3.19 2.50 -7.52
C HIS A 74 -1.76 2.19 -7.03
N GLU A 75 -0.80 3.05 -7.37
CA GLU A 75 0.52 3.10 -6.71
C GLU A 75 0.49 4.10 -5.55
N THR A 76 1.29 3.85 -4.53
CA THR A 76 1.37 4.71 -3.33
C THR A 76 2.81 5.00 -2.93
N GLY A 77 3.11 6.28 -2.74
CA GLY A 77 4.40 6.80 -2.25
C GLY A 77 5.34 7.29 -3.35
N GLY A 78 5.13 6.89 -4.60
CA GLY A 78 6.06 7.16 -5.69
C GLY A 78 7.41 6.52 -5.43
N LEU A 79 7.40 5.23 -5.12
CA LEU A 79 8.58 4.46 -4.77
C LEU A 79 9.55 4.35 -5.96
N ALA A 80 10.81 4.67 -5.72
CA ALA A 80 11.91 4.43 -6.65
C ALA A 80 13.03 3.64 -5.98
N VAL A 81 13.52 2.58 -6.64
CA VAL A 81 14.79 1.90 -6.31
C VAL A 81 16.00 2.69 -6.82
N ALA A 82 15.97 4.00 -6.54
CA ALA A 82 17.01 4.95 -6.83
C ALA A 82 16.90 6.11 -5.85
N ARG A 83 18.01 6.46 -5.20
CA ARG A 83 18.07 7.66 -4.37
C ARG A 83 19.46 8.26 -4.38
N GLN A 84 19.54 9.54 -4.74
CA GLN A 84 20.77 10.32 -4.62
C GLN A 84 20.84 10.97 -3.23
N LEU A 85 21.85 10.59 -2.44
CA LEU A 85 22.03 11.10 -1.07
C LEU A 85 22.96 12.33 -0.99
N HIS A 86 23.79 12.54 -2.02
CA HIS A 86 24.84 13.55 -2.05
C HIS A 86 24.83 14.31 -3.38
N LYS A 87 25.29 15.57 -3.36
CA LYS A 87 25.35 16.43 -4.55
C LYS A 87 26.40 16.01 -5.59
N SER A 88 27.30 15.10 -5.24
CA SER A 88 28.29 14.55 -6.17
C SER A 88 27.63 13.68 -7.23
N TYR A 89 28.41 13.23 -8.21
CA TYR A 89 27.93 12.34 -9.27
C TYR A 89 27.15 11.14 -8.69
N PRO A 90 25.97 10.79 -9.24
CA PRO A 90 25.12 9.75 -8.68
C PRO A 90 25.80 8.38 -8.64
N GLU A 91 25.55 7.65 -7.55
CA GLU A 91 25.89 6.23 -7.44
C GLU A 91 24.63 5.41 -7.75
N TYR A 92 24.74 4.45 -8.66
CA TYR A 92 23.63 3.63 -9.15
C TYR A 92 23.46 2.42 -8.23
N LYS A 93 23.18 2.69 -6.96
CA LYS A 93 23.12 1.68 -5.91
C LYS A 93 21.66 1.43 -5.51
N TRP A 94 21.37 0.15 -5.31
CA TRP A 94 20.17 -0.35 -4.64
C TRP A 94 20.64 -1.48 -3.73
N LEU A 95 20.32 -1.39 -2.44
CA LEU A 95 20.89 -2.25 -1.39
C LEU A 95 19.79 -3.03 -0.67
N PRO A 96 19.21 -4.07 -1.30
CA PRO A 96 18.08 -4.81 -0.74
C PRO A 96 18.40 -5.57 0.55
N ASP A 97 19.68 -5.94 0.77
CA ASP A 97 20.14 -6.59 2.01
C ASP A 97 19.88 -5.74 3.26
N VAL A 98 19.74 -4.42 3.11
CA VAL A 98 19.33 -3.53 4.20
C VAL A 98 17.90 -3.84 4.63
N LEU A 99 16.99 -3.99 3.67
CA LEU A 99 15.58 -4.29 3.94
C LEU A 99 15.41 -5.71 4.49
N ALA A 100 16.21 -6.66 4.02
CA ALA A 100 16.19 -8.05 4.49
C ALA A 100 16.58 -8.20 5.97
N LYS A 101 17.29 -7.23 6.55
CA LYS A 101 17.67 -7.23 7.97
C LYS A 101 16.60 -6.62 8.88
N ALA A 102 15.64 -5.89 8.32
CA ALA A 102 14.55 -5.30 9.09
C ALA A 102 13.58 -6.41 9.55
N SER A 103 13.25 -6.39 10.84
CA SER A 103 12.33 -7.35 11.47
C SER A 103 10.98 -6.72 11.82
N HIS A 104 10.89 -5.38 11.85
CA HIS A 104 9.69 -4.64 12.22
C HIS A 104 9.46 -3.43 11.32
N SER A 105 8.20 -3.03 11.15
CA SER A 105 7.82 -1.80 10.46
C SER A 105 8.10 -0.55 11.29
N SER A 106 8.26 0.58 10.63
CA SER A 106 8.43 1.90 11.23
C SER A 106 7.23 2.30 12.08
N GLU A 107 6.00 1.90 11.71
CA GLU A 107 4.79 2.06 12.52
C GLU A 107 4.91 1.31 13.86
N TYR A 108 5.35 0.05 13.82
CA TYR A 108 5.59 -0.73 15.04
C TYR A 108 6.66 -0.07 15.92
N LEU A 109 7.75 0.41 15.33
CA LEU A 109 8.85 1.04 16.05
C LEU A 109 8.42 2.37 16.69
N GLN A 110 7.62 3.18 16.00
CA GLN A 110 6.99 4.38 16.59
C GLN A 110 6.14 4.01 17.80
N LYS A 111 5.31 2.97 17.69
CA LYS A 111 4.49 2.50 18.82
C LYS A 111 5.37 2.09 20.01
N LYS A 112 6.45 1.34 19.78
CA LYS A 112 7.39 0.94 20.83
C LYS A 112 8.14 2.10 21.45
N LEU A 113 8.54 3.08 20.65
CA LEU A 113 9.15 4.30 21.16
C LEU A 113 8.17 5.06 22.06
N ASN A 114 6.93 5.25 21.64
CA ASN A 114 5.91 5.93 22.42
C ASN A 114 5.59 5.18 23.73
N GLU A 115 5.47 3.85 23.68
CA GLU A 115 5.31 3.00 24.88
C GLU A 115 6.49 3.18 25.84
N TYR A 116 7.73 3.19 25.34
CA TYR A 116 8.92 3.41 26.17
C TYR A 116 8.94 4.80 26.78
N LEU A 117 8.70 5.86 26.00
CA LEU A 117 8.73 7.25 26.48
C LEU A 117 7.63 7.53 27.52
N THR A 118 6.45 6.92 27.38
CA THR A 118 5.34 7.09 28.33
C THR A 118 5.53 6.31 29.63
N THR A 119 6.18 5.15 29.59
CA THR A 119 6.39 4.29 30.75
C THR A 119 7.72 4.53 31.47
N SER A 120 8.70 5.11 30.76
CA SER A 120 9.99 5.48 31.34
C SER A 120 9.83 6.50 32.46
N SER A 121 10.62 6.36 33.53
CA SER A 121 10.57 7.33 34.63
C SER A 121 11.05 8.70 34.14
N LYS A 122 10.51 9.80 34.68
CA LYS A 122 11.03 11.17 34.44
C LYS A 122 12.54 11.35 34.76
N LYS A 123 13.22 10.33 35.28
CA LYS A 123 14.65 10.28 35.60
C LYS A 123 15.49 9.54 34.55
N ASP A 124 14.90 8.97 33.50
CA ASP A 124 15.71 8.37 32.44
C ASP A 124 16.53 9.45 31.74
N THR A 125 17.84 9.25 31.72
CA THR A 125 18.77 10.20 31.09
C THR A 125 18.65 10.09 29.57
N ARG A 126 18.97 11.16 28.86
CA ARG A 126 19.03 11.17 27.39
C ARG A 126 19.88 10.01 26.85
N GLU A 127 20.98 9.69 27.54
CA GLU A 127 21.85 8.57 27.20
C GLU A 127 21.14 7.20 27.27
N LYS A 128 20.32 6.96 28.31
CA LYS A 128 19.51 5.72 28.40
C LYS A 128 18.52 5.61 27.25
N GLN A 129 17.85 6.71 26.91
CA GLN A 129 16.90 6.76 25.79
C GLN A 129 17.61 6.47 24.47
N ARG A 130 18.77 7.09 24.22
CA ARG A 130 19.60 6.82 23.03
C ARG A 130 20.01 5.35 22.97
N ASN A 131 20.46 4.78 24.08
CA ASN A 131 20.86 3.37 24.15
C ASN A 131 19.69 2.43 23.85
N TYR A 132 18.49 2.72 24.36
CA TYR A 132 17.29 1.96 24.04
C TYR A 132 16.96 2.01 22.54
N ILE A 133 16.93 3.21 21.96
CA ILE A 133 16.65 3.39 20.52
C ILE A 133 17.66 2.63 19.68
N ARG A 134 18.96 2.83 19.92
CA ARG A 134 20.03 2.20 19.15
C ARG A 134 19.95 0.68 19.19
N LYS A 135 19.75 0.11 20.38
CA LYS A 135 19.73 -1.35 20.55
C LYS A 135 18.41 -1.96 20.09
N SER A 136 17.30 -1.54 20.68
CA SER A 136 16.03 -2.23 20.56
C SER A 136 15.19 -1.81 19.35
N LEU A 137 15.35 -0.57 18.85
CA LEU A 137 14.56 -0.09 17.73
C LEU A 137 15.36 -0.11 16.42
N LEU A 138 16.60 0.36 16.44
CA LEU A 138 17.42 0.46 15.24
C LEU A 138 18.13 -0.86 14.90
N LYS A 139 18.93 -1.41 15.82
CA LYS A 139 19.67 -2.65 15.57
C LYS A 139 18.75 -3.87 15.50
N GLU A 140 17.94 -4.10 16.53
CA GLU A 140 17.04 -5.27 16.58
C GLU A 140 15.85 -5.13 15.61
N GLY A 141 15.33 -3.90 15.44
CA GLY A 141 14.15 -3.63 14.59
C GLY A 141 14.45 -3.44 13.11
N LEU A 142 15.42 -2.60 12.75
CA LEU A 142 15.74 -2.25 11.35
C LEU A 142 17.07 -2.83 10.85
N GLY A 143 17.87 -3.48 11.71
CA GLY A 143 19.22 -3.90 11.35
C GLY A 143 20.22 -2.75 11.19
N ILE A 144 19.91 -1.56 11.72
CA ILE A 144 20.75 -0.36 11.64
C ILE A 144 21.72 -0.33 12.82
N GLU A 145 23.02 -0.45 12.53
CA GLU A 145 24.08 -0.44 13.56
C GLU A 145 24.92 0.84 13.55
N ASP A 146 24.84 1.62 12.47
CA ASP A 146 25.68 2.77 12.18
C ASP A 146 24.94 4.12 12.33
N ALA A 147 23.85 4.15 13.09
CA ALA A 147 23.09 5.37 13.28
C ALA A 147 23.94 6.48 13.93
N THR A 148 23.83 7.69 13.42
CA THR A 148 24.47 8.88 14.00
C THR A 148 23.74 9.34 15.26
N ASP A 149 24.38 10.16 16.09
CA ASP A 149 23.70 10.73 17.27
C ASP A 149 22.58 11.67 16.86
N GLU A 150 22.75 12.38 15.74
CA GLU A 150 21.74 13.25 15.13
C GLU A 150 20.50 12.47 14.69
N GLU A 151 20.68 11.33 14.02
CA GLU A 151 19.57 10.44 13.65
C GLU A 151 18.81 9.96 14.90
N VAL A 152 19.52 9.52 15.94
CA VAL A 152 18.88 9.05 17.18
C VAL A 152 18.17 10.19 17.92
N ASP A 153 18.76 11.38 17.94
CA ASP A 153 18.16 12.53 18.60
C ASP A 153 16.91 13.05 17.88
N SER A 154 16.84 12.91 16.55
CA SER A 154 15.66 13.29 15.77
C SER A 154 14.42 12.48 16.17
N LEU A 155 14.59 11.21 16.55
CA LEU A 155 13.51 10.36 17.06
C LEU A 155 12.99 10.79 18.45
N LEU A 156 13.78 11.57 19.18
CA LEU A 156 13.46 12.04 20.53
C LEU A 156 13.15 13.54 20.57
N ASN A 157 12.94 14.19 19.42
CA ASN A 157 12.60 15.60 19.36
C ASN A 157 11.09 15.77 19.60
N PRO A 158 10.65 16.32 20.76
CA PRO A 158 9.23 16.50 21.06
C PRO A 158 8.57 17.56 20.17
N ASP A 159 9.35 18.47 19.59
CA ASP A 159 8.86 19.57 18.76
C ASP A 159 8.88 19.21 17.25
N SER A 160 9.15 17.95 16.90
CA SER A 160 9.12 17.50 15.51
C SER A 160 7.70 17.50 14.97
N GLU A 161 7.47 18.23 13.87
CA GLU A 161 6.24 18.14 13.07
C GLU A 161 6.13 16.81 12.29
N VAL A 162 7.25 16.10 12.16
CA VAL A 162 7.35 14.81 11.48
C VAL A 162 7.18 13.68 12.49
N GLN A 163 6.29 12.73 12.19
CA GLN A 163 6.11 11.54 13.01
C GLN A 163 7.36 10.67 13.03
N SER A 164 7.65 10.04 14.18
CA SER A 164 8.85 9.20 14.32
C SER A 164 8.84 7.98 13.41
N SER A 165 7.68 7.49 12.95
CA SER A 165 7.60 6.46 11.89
C SER A 165 8.25 6.94 10.59
N TYR A 166 7.99 8.16 10.15
CA TYR A 166 8.64 8.70 8.94
C TYR A 166 10.14 8.89 9.12
N VAL A 167 10.59 9.19 10.34
CA VAL A 167 12.02 9.25 10.66
C VAL A 167 12.67 7.86 10.57
N PHE A 168 12.07 6.83 11.18
CA PHE A 168 12.54 5.44 11.03
C PHE A 168 12.56 5.01 9.57
N ALA A 169 11.50 5.33 8.82
CA ALA A 169 11.35 5.01 7.42
C ALA A 169 12.41 5.69 6.55
N ASP A 170 12.75 6.97 6.80
CA ASP A 170 13.83 7.66 6.09
C ASP A 170 15.20 7.06 6.42
N MET A 171 15.46 6.73 7.68
CA MET A 171 16.73 6.14 8.12
C MET A 171 17.05 4.84 7.36
N ILE A 172 16.06 3.96 7.19
CA ILE A 172 16.23 2.73 6.43
C ILE A 172 16.20 2.97 4.91
N SER A 173 15.36 3.90 4.42
CA SER A 173 15.29 4.26 3.00
C SER A 173 16.61 4.78 2.47
N ARG A 174 17.29 5.64 3.24
CA ARG A 174 18.63 6.15 2.90
C ARG A 174 19.65 5.02 2.76
N ARG A 175 19.64 4.06 3.69
CA ARG A 175 20.58 2.93 3.69
C ARG A 175 20.30 1.95 2.55
N ALA A 176 19.02 1.68 2.26
CA ALA A 176 18.60 0.83 1.14
C ALA A 176 18.75 1.52 -0.24
N GLN A 177 18.97 2.84 -0.25
CA GLN A 177 19.00 3.71 -1.43
C GLN A 177 17.70 3.66 -2.25
N VAL A 178 16.58 3.74 -1.52
CA VAL A 178 15.24 3.86 -2.08
C VAL A 178 14.68 5.26 -1.78
N GLY A 179 13.97 5.81 -2.75
CA GLY A 179 13.37 7.14 -2.71
C GLY A 179 11.86 7.07 -2.79
N TRP A 180 11.22 8.14 -2.31
CA TRP A 180 9.78 8.35 -2.29
C TRP A 180 9.50 9.79 -2.72
N THR A 181 8.43 10.02 -3.48
CA THR A 181 8.10 11.35 -3.98
C THR A 181 6.87 11.96 -3.31
N THR A 182 6.04 11.15 -2.67
CA THR A 182 4.81 11.59 -2.01
C THR A 182 4.52 10.73 -0.79
N HIS A 183 3.59 11.17 0.06
CA HIS A 183 2.93 10.34 1.07
C HIS A 183 1.50 10.00 0.65
N GLY A 184 1.16 10.16 -0.63
CA GLY A 184 -0.15 9.86 -1.21
C GLY A 184 -0.03 8.88 -2.37
N HIS A 185 -1.09 8.75 -3.15
CA HIS A 185 -1.09 7.92 -4.35
C HIS A 185 -0.37 8.62 -5.51
N SER A 186 0.03 7.84 -6.52
CA SER A 186 0.47 8.36 -7.81
C SER A 186 -0.35 7.79 -8.97
N GLY A 187 -0.38 8.52 -10.08
CA GLY A 187 -1.17 8.17 -11.27
C GLY A 187 -0.40 7.35 -12.30
N VAL A 188 0.44 6.41 -11.86
CA VAL A 188 1.11 5.47 -12.78
C VAL A 188 0.13 4.38 -13.18
N ASP A 189 0.30 3.87 -14.40
CA ASP A 189 -0.41 2.66 -14.83
C ASP A 189 -0.01 1.48 -13.93
N VAL A 190 -0.99 0.68 -13.55
CA VAL A 190 -0.79 -0.54 -12.74
C VAL A 190 -0.96 -1.78 -13.62
N ASN A 191 -0.25 -2.84 -13.25
CA ASN A 191 -0.25 -4.07 -14.04
C ASN A 191 -1.49 -4.93 -13.75
N ILE A 192 -2.05 -5.51 -14.82
CA ILE A 192 -3.03 -6.58 -14.74
C ILE A 192 -2.32 -7.91 -15.02
N TYR A 193 -2.51 -8.89 -14.14
CA TYR A 193 -2.04 -10.26 -14.29
C TYR A 193 -3.23 -11.21 -14.32
N ALA A 194 -3.18 -12.25 -15.16
CA ALA A 194 -4.22 -13.26 -15.22
C ALA A 194 -3.66 -14.68 -15.35
N SER A 195 -4.37 -15.67 -14.81
CA SER A 195 -3.91 -17.07 -14.81
C SER A 195 -4.12 -17.84 -16.12
N SER A 196 -4.98 -17.33 -17.02
CA SER A 196 -5.33 -18.02 -18.28
C SER A 196 -5.22 -17.06 -19.46
N THR A 197 -4.29 -17.35 -20.38
CA THR A 197 -4.16 -16.59 -21.63
C THR A 197 -5.29 -16.86 -22.61
N LYS A 198 -6.04 -17.95 -22.43
CA LYS A 198 -7.20 -18.29 -23.26
C LYS A 198 -8.43 -17.52 -22.80
N ASP A 199 -8.71 -17.58 -21.50
CA ASP A 199 -9.95 -17.05 -20.94
C ASP A 199 -9.84 -15.54 -20.67
N ALA A 200 -8.66 -15.07 -20.23
CA ALA A 200 -8.39 -13.66 -19.97
C ALA A 200 -7.70 -12.94 -21.15
N TRP A 201 -7.74 -13.51 -22.37
CA TRP A 201 -7.27 -12.80 -23.57
C TRP A 201 -7.85 -11.39 -23.73
N PRO A 202 -9.14 -11.13 -23.40
CA PRO A 202 -9.69 -9.77 -23.45
C PRO A 202 -8.94 -8.74 -22.62
N LEU A 203 -8.23 -9.15 -21.55
CA LEU A 203 -7.45 -8.27 -20.68
C LEU A 203 -6.01 -8.03 -21.18
N HIS A 204 -5.65 -8.52 -22.37
CA HIS A 204 -4.34 -8.25 -22.94
C HIS A 204 -4.25 -6.81 -23.47
N GLY A 205 -3.20 -6.08 -23.11
CA GLY A 205 -2.98 -4.69 -23.54
C GLY A 205 -3.23 -3.69 -22.40
N ASN A 206 -3.55 -2.44 -22.76
CA ASN A 206 -3.89 -1.39 -21.81
C ASN A 206 -5.40 -1.33 -21.66
N HIS A 207 -5.86 -1.22 -20.42
CA HIS A 207 -7.27 -1.25 -20.04
C HIS A 207 -7.55 -0.19 -18.99
N GLU A 208 -8.71 0.43 -19.06
CA GLU A 208 -9.27 1.20 -17.96
C GLU A 208 -9.68 0.26 -16.82
N ASN A 209 -9.67 0.76 -15.59
CA ASN A 209 -10.00 -0.07 -14.42
C ASN A 209 -11.44 -0.64 -14.47
N THR A 210 -12.37 0.05 -15.12
CA THR A 210 -13.75 -0.41 -15.32
C THR A 210 -13.82 -1.66 -16.19
N GLU A 211 -12.91 -1.82 -17.16
CA GLU A 211 -12.91 -2.94 -18.10
C GLU A 211 -12.55 -4.27 -17.39
N VAL A 212 -11.84 -4.21 -16.26
CA VAL A 212 -11.62 -5.38 -15.40
C VAL A 212 -12.93 -5.87 -14.79
N GLY A 213 -13.78 -4.94 -14.33
CA GLY A 213 -15.11 -5.25 -13.79
C GLY A 213 -16.03 -5.82 -14.86
N ASP A 214 -16.03 -5.22 -16.05
CA ASP A 214 -16.82 -5.69 -17.20
C ASP A 214 -16.39 -7.09 -17.64
N PHE A 215 -15.08 -7.36 -17.68
CA PHE A 215 -14.55 -8.69 -17.95
C PHE A 215 -15.04 -9.73 -16.93
N LEU A 216 -14.95 -9.43 -15.63
CA LEU A 216 -15.38 -10.36 -14.57
C LEU A 216 -16.89 -10.64 -14.65
N ALA A 217 -17.71 -9.62 -14.92
CA ALA A 217 -19.14 -9.78 -15.12
C ALA A 217 -19.46 -10.66 -16.33
N ALA A 218 -18.77 -10.43 -17.46
CA ALA A 218 -18.95 -11.23 -18.67
C ALA A 218 -18.47 -12.68 -18.49
N TYR A 219 -17.31 -12.89 -17.86
CA TYR A 219 -16.75 -14.23 -17.62
C TYR A 219 -17.66 -15.08 -16.72
N LEU A 220 -18.30 -14.46 -15.73
CA LEU A 220 -19.20 -15.11 -14.78
C LEU A 220 -20.67 -15.12 -15.23
N ASP A 221 -20.98 -14.62 -16.44
CA ASP A 221 -22.34 -14.48 -16.96
C ASP A 221 -23.30 -13.74 -16.00
N LEU A 222 -22.82 -12.63 -15.44
CA LEU A 222 -23.56 -11.84 -14.45
C LEU A 222 -24.33 -10.69 -15.10
N ASN A 223 -25.61 -10.56 -14.74
CA ASN A 223 -26.40 -9.37 -15.04
C ASN A 223 -26.30 -8.36 -13.88
N VAL A 224 -25.25 -7.53 -13.92
CA VAL A 224 -24.96 -6.54 -12.87
C VAL A 224 -26.07 -5.47 -12.79
N GLU A 225 -26.68 -5.07 -13.91
CA GLU A 225 -27.78 -4.10 -13.93
C GLU A 225 -28.99 -4.57 -13.12
N ALA A 226 -29.39 -5.83 -13.30
CA ALA A 226 -30.50 -6.42 -12.56
C ALA A 226 -30.19 -6.52 -11.05
N VAL A 227 -28.93 -6.78 -10.68
CA VAL A 227 -28.50 -6.76 -9.26
C VAL A 227 -28.54 -5.35 -8.70
N THR A 228 -28.03 -4.36 -9.45
CA THR A 228 -28.06 -2.95 -9.05
C THR A 228 -29.48 -2.45 -8.84
N GLN A 229 -30.42 -2.78 -9.74
CA GLN A 229 -31.84 -2.42 -9.59
C GLN A 229 -32.43 -3.01 -8.30
N LYS A 230 -32.19 -4.29 -8.04
CA LYS A 230 -32.64 -4.94 -6.78
C LYS A 230 -32.06 -4.27 -5.54
N LEU A 231 -30.77 -3.93 -5.56
CA LEU A 231 -30.11 -3.24 -4.45
C LEU A 231 -30.72 -1.85 -4.23
N GLN A 232 -30.98 -1.09 -5.30
CA GLN A 232 -31.61 0.23 -5.21
C GLN A 232 -33.05 0.17 -4.68
N GLU A 233 -33.82 -0.84 -5.09
CA GLU A 233 -35.19 -1.05 -4.60
C GLU A 233 -35.23 -1.43 -3.11
N GLN A 234 -34.20 -2.12 -2.61
CA GLN A 234 -34.12 -2.59 -1.23
C GLN A 234 -33.33 -1.66 -0.31
N ALA A 235 -32.53 -0.75 -0.85
CA ALA A 235 -31.68 0.12 -0.06
C ALA A 235 -32.46 1.32 0.50
N THR A 236 -32.56 1.40 1.82
CA THR A 236 -32.73 2.68 2.50
C THR A 236 -31.40 3.44 2.44
N LEU A 237 -31.20 4.21 1.36
CA LEU A 237 -29.98 4.96 1.06
C LEU A 237 -29.80 6.23 1.92
N SER A 238 -30.46 6.33 3.09
CA SER A 238 -30.45 7.55 3.90
C SER A 238 -29.06 7.97 4.39
N TRP A 239 -28.08 7.06 4.36
CA TRP A 239 -26.68 7.33 4.71
C TRP A 239 -25.79 7.67 3.51
N LEU A 240 -26.24 7.39 2.27
CA LEU A 240 -25.46 7.61 1.04
C LEU A 240 -25.57 9.06 0.50
N GLY A 241 -26.38 9.90 1.15
CA GLY A 241 -26.75 11.22 0.63
C GLY A 241 -27.75 11.12 -0.52
N ASP A 242 -28.19 12.27 -1.02
CA ASP A 242 -29.07 12.30 -2.19
C ASP A 242 -28.28 11.81 -3.42
N PRO A 243 -28.82 10.88 -4.23
CA PRO A 243 -28.16 10.45 -5.45
C PRO A 243 -27.93 11.66 -6.36
N LEU A 244 -26.73 11.76 -6.93
CA LEU A 244 -26.42 12.79 -7.91
C LEU A 244 -27.42 12.68 -9.07
N GLY A 245 -28.00 13.81 -9.48
CA GLY A 245 -28.94 13.87 -10.60
C GLY A 245 -28.30 13.33 -11.88
N ALA A 246 -29.12 12.79 -12.80
CA ALA A 246 -28.66 12.23 -14.08
C ALA A 246 -27.95 13.27 -14.99
N ASP A 247 -28.01 14.55 -14.63
CA ASP A 247 -27.32 15.69 -15.23
C ASP A 247 -25.94 15.99 -14.63
N VAL A 248 -25.60 15.37 -13.49
CA VAL A 248 -24.29 15.55 -12.84
C VAL A 248 -23.24 14.75 -13.59
N ARG A 249 -22.45 15.44 -14.39
CA ARG A 249 -21.24 14.89 -14.99
C ARG A 249 -20.05 15.07 -14.05
N VAL A 250 -19.54 13.98 -13.49
CA VAL A 250 -18.25 13.95 -12.75
C VAL A 250 -17.02 14.04 -13.65
N SER A 251 -17.21 14.29 -14.96
CA SER A 251 -16.14 14.41 -15.95
C SER A 251 -15.52 15.80 -16.04
N GLU A 252 -16.07 16.80 -15.34
CA GLU A 252 -15.36 18.06 -15.19
C GLU A 252 -14.21 17.82 -14.20
N PHE A 253 -13.00 17.67 -14.73
CA PHE A 253 -11.77 17.59 -13.94
C PHE A 253 -11.81 18.67 -12.86
N ASP A 254 -11.65 18.24 -11.61
CA ASP A 254 -11.52 19.14 -10.47
C ASP A 254 -10.42 20.16 -10.81
N SER A 255 -10.81 21.43 -10.99
CA SER A 255 -9.88 22.46 -11.43
C SER A 255 -8.81 22.62 -10.34
N TYR A 256 -7.54 22.40 -10.69
CA TYR A 256 -6.39 22.55 -9.80
C TYR A 256 -6.52 23.79 -8.90
N HIS A 257 -6.74 23.60 -7.59
CA HIS A 257 -6.98 24.68 -6.62
C HIS A 257 -5.72 25.45 -6.18
N GLY A 258 -4.56 25.17 -6.78
CA GLY A 258 -3.38 26.03 -6.72
C GLY A 258 -2.87 26.38 -5.31
N ASP A 259 -1.96 25.59 -4.76
CA ASP A 259 -1.19 25.95 -3.56
C ASP A 259 -0.05 26.96 -3.82
N PHE A 260 0.05 27.50 -5.03
CA PHE A 260 0.87 28.68 -5.30
C PHE A 260 0.02 29.93 -5.19
N ARG A 261 -0.20 30.39 -3.94
CA ARG A 261 -0.61 31.79 -3.69
C ARG A 261 0.32 32.71 -4.46
N LYS A 262 -0.23 33.47 -5.42
CA LYS A 262 0.46 34.58 -6.09
C LYS A 262 1.12 35.45 -5.02
N ARG A 263 2.45 35.58 -5.03
CA ARG A 263 3.11 36.74 -4.43
C ARG A 263 2.53 37.95 -5.15
N GLY A 264 1.82 38.80 -4.42
CA GLY A 264 1.37 40.08 -4.94
C GLY A 264 2.60 40.89 -5.34
N GLU A 265 2.66 41.30 -6.61
CA GLU A 265 3.51 42.39 -7.03
C GLU A 265 2.95 43.67 -6.39
N GLY A 266 3.50 44.02 -5.23
CA GLY A 266 3.50 45.41 -4.77
C GLY A 266 4.48 46.18 -5.64
N CYS A 267 4.01 46.68 -6.78
CA CYS A 267 4.61 47.86 -7.40
C CYS A 267 4.07 49.09 -6.67
N ASP A 268 4.87 49.60 -5.74
CA ASP A 268 4.89 51.02 -5.42
C ASP A 268 6.38 51.44 -5.54
N CYS A 269 6.62 52.43 -6.40
CA CYS A 269 7.90 53.02 -6.85
C CYS A 269 8.49 52.42 -8.14
#